data_AF-A0A943GJH8-F1
#
_entry.id   AF-A0A943GJH8-F1
#
_cell.length_a   1.000
_cell.length_b   1.000
_cell.length_c   1.000
_cell.angle_alpha   90.00
_cell.angle_beta   90.00
_cell.angle_gamma   90.00
#
_symmetry.space_group_name_H-M   'P 1'
#
loop_
_entity.id
_entity.type
_entity.pdbx_description
1 polymer ?
#
loop_
_entity_poly.entity_id
_entity_poly.type
_entity_poly.pdbx_seq_one_letter_code
_entity_poly.pdbx_strand_id
1 'polypeptide(L)'
;MAFSHNSLRKVGIVLMLTIKRNTEIKTDVTLKKSMSKEAVAGMLFVLPAVIFIGVFLVLPAILAFGYSFQQYNMLKPAQKVFIGLTNYIDVLKNPAFYKSLFNTVYFAAIVVPLQTIVALGLALLVNTKLKTSKVARICFFSPVVTSMVVVAILWTFLYNRDSGLINSLLNSIGIQSQPFLLSEKQAMNSIIFM
;
A
#
# COMPACT_ATOMS: atom_id res chain seq x y z
N MET A 1 54.28 43.13 42.45
CA MET A 1 54.01 44.00 41.29
C MET A 1 52.50 44.24 41.24
N ALA A 2 52.08 45.42 41.73
CA ALA A 2 50.68 45.74 42.01
C ALA A 2 49.90 45.98 40.71
N PHE A 3 48.96 45.10 40.38
CA PHE A 3 48.01 45.36 39.30
C PHE A 3 47.03 46.45 39.75
N SER A 4 47.22 47.64 39.18
CA SER A 4 46.43 48.84 39.40
C SER A 4 44.93 48.57 39.28
N HIS A 5 44.19 48.95 40.32
CA HIS A 5 42.73 48.85 40.51
C HIS A 5 41.89 49.48 39.38
N ASN A 6 42.53 50.20 38.44
CA ASN A 6 41.92 50.90 37.32
C ASN A 6 41.77 50.04 36.05
N SER A 7 42.54 48.94 35.90
CA SER A 7 42.41 48.07 34.71
C SER A 7 41.17 47.19 34.77
N LEU A 8 40.82 46.68 35.96
CA LEU A 8 39.65 45.82 36.19
C LEU A 8 38.32 46.53 35.93
N ARG A 9 38.23 47.85 36.21
CA ARG A 9 37.04 48.66 35.90
C ARG A 9 36.85 48.87 34.40
N LYS A 10 37.94 49.09 33.65
CA LYS A 10 37.88 49.21 32.18
C LYS A 10 37.48 47.90 31.51
N VAL A 11 38.02 46.76 31.99
CA VAL A 11 37.63 45.43 31.47
C VAL A 11 36.16 45.14 31.78
N GLY A 12 35.68 45.44 33.00
CA GLY A 12 34.28 45.26 33.36
C GLY A 12 33.30 46.12 32.54
N ILE A 13 33.65 47.38 32.26
CA ILE A 13 32.83 48.27 31.41
C ILE A 13 32.87 47.83 29.95
N VAL A 14 34.02 47.42 29.41
CA VAL A 14 34.12 46.89 28.04
C VAL A 14 33.37 45.57 27.89
N LEU A 15 33.42 44.69 28.91
CA LEU A 15 32.67 43.44 28.93
C LEU A 15 31.16 43.69 29.06
N MET A 16 30.73 44.62 29.92
CA MET A 16 29.32 45.04 30.01
C MET A 16 28.81 45.69 28.73
N LEU A 17 29.60 46.56 28.08
CA LEU A 17 29.23 47.18 26.81
C LEU A 17 29.20 46.15 25.68
N THR A 18 30.10 45.15 25.70
CA THR A 18 30.13 44.06 24.72
C THR A 18 28.93 43.11 24.90
N ILE A 19 28.56 42.80 26.14
CA ILE A 19 27.40 41.96 26.45
C ILE A 19 26.09 42.70 26.12
N LYS A 20 25.98 43.99 26.50
CA LYS A 20 24.80 44.82 26.20
C LYS A 20 24.61 45.04 24.69
N ARG A 21 25.72 45.17 23.93
CA ARG A 21 25.68 45.24 22.46
C ARG A 21 25.24 43.92 21.81
N ASN A 22 25.45 42.77 22.46
CA ASN A 22 25.07 41.48 21.91
C ASN A 22 23.60 41.09 22.21
N THR A 23 23.01 41.67 23.27
CA THR A 23 21.57 41.48 23.58
C THR A 23 20.63 42.31 22.70
N GLU A 24 21.13 43.36 22.03
CA GLU A 24 20.35 44.16 21.07
C GLU A 24 20.42 43.63 19.63
N ILE A 25 21.15 42.54 19.38
CA ILE A 25 21.17 41.89 18.06
C ILE A 25 19.91 41.04 17.89
N LYS A 26 18.82 41.74 17.54
CA LYS A 26 17.76 41.29 16.62
C LYS A 26 17.12 39.93 16.93
N THR A 27 16.30 39.89 17.98
CA THR A 27 15.02 39.15 17.93
C THR A 27 14.06 39.86 16.99
N ASP A 28 14.34 39.77 15.70
CA ASP A 28 13.35 40.09 14.67
C ASP A 28 13.52 39.09 13.52
N VAL A 29 13.40 37.81 13.86
CA VAL A 29 13.14 36.78 12.85
C VAL A 29 11.65 36.90 12.52
N THR A 30 11.28 37.97 11.82
CA THR A 30 10.03 37.99 11.08
C THR A 30 10.17 36.90 10.02
N LEU A 31 9.61 35.71 10.25
CA LEU A 31 9.56 34.62 9.28
C LEU A 31 8.63 35.01 8.12
N LYS A 32 9.01 36.00 7.32
CA LYS A 32 8.43 36.20 6.01
C LYS A 32 8.99 35.10 5.11
N LYS A 33 8.37 33.93 5.19
CA LYS A 33 8.66 32.76 4.36
C LYS A 33 8.27 33.08 2.91
N SER A 34 9.03 33.94 2.24
CA SER A 34 8.93 34.08 0.79
C SER A 34 9.46 32.77 0.21
N MET A 35 8.56 31.96 -0.35
CA MET A 35 8.97 30.77 -1.09
C MET A 35 9.98 31.21 -2.15
N SER A 36 11.16 30.58 -2.15
CA SER A 36 12.15 30.83 -3.20
C SER A 36 11.52 30.47 -4.56
N LYS A 37 12.00 31.07 -5.65
CA LYS A 37 11.44 30.81 -6.99
C LYS A 37 11.50 29.32 -7.34
N GLU A 38 12.50 28.62 -6.80
CA GLU A 38 12.70 27.19 -6.87
C GLU A 38 11.62 26.41 -6.08
N ALA A 39 11.21 26.89 -4.91
CA ALA A 39 10.13 26.30 -4.12
C ALA A 39 8.75 26.48 -4.79
N VAL A 40 8.51 27.61 -5.45
CA VAL A 40 7.28 27.84 -6.23
C VAL A 40 7.25 26.95 -7.47
N ALA A 41 8.38 26.85 -8.20
CA ALA A 41 8.50 25.95 -9.34
C ALA A 41 8.29 24.49 -8.93
N GLY A 42 8.93 24.04 -7.84
CA GLY A 42 8.72 22.69 -7.29
C GLY A 42 7.27 22.41 -6.90
N MET A 43 6.59 23.39 -6.28
CA MET A 43 5.17 23.26 -5.95
C MET A 43 4.30 23.16 -7.20
N LEU A 44 4.61 23.91 -8.26
CA LEU A 44 3.89 23.84 -9.54
C LEU A 44 4.03 22.47 -10.23
N PHE A 45 5.20 21.84 -10.14
CA PHE A 45 5.43 20.49 -10.67
C PHE A 45 4.72 19.39 -9.87
N VAL A 46 4.57 19.57 -8.56
CA VAL A 46 3.88 18.62 -7.68
C VAL A 46 2.36 18.80 -7.74
N LEU A 47 1.88 20.00 -8.08
CA LEU A 47 0.46 20.35 -8.08
C LEU A 47 -0.42 19.40 -8.90
N PRO A 48 -0.09 19.01 -10.16
CA PRO A 48 -0.91 18.07 -10.91
C PRO A 48 -1.05 16.71 -10.22
N ALA A 49 0.04 16.18 -9.65
CA ALA A 49 0.00 14.91 -8.93
C ALA A 49 -0.87 15.00 -7.67
N VAL A 50 -0.77 16.11 -6.93
CA VAL A 50 -1.61 16.33 -5.73
C VAL A 50 -3.08 16.49 -6.10
N ILE A 51 -3.40 17.19 -7.19
CA ILE A 51 -4.79 17.30 -7.67
C ILE A 51 -5.32 15.92 -8.05
N PHE A 52 -4.55 15.10 -8.77
CA PHE A 52 -4.94 13.75 -9.13
C PHE A 52 -5.22 12.88 -7.89
N ILE A 53 -4.31 12.89 -6.91
CA ILE A 53 -4.50 12.17 -5.64
C ILE A 53 -5.74 12.70 -4.90
N GLY A 54 -5.92 14.03 -4.85
CA GLY A 54 -7.05 14.68 -4.22
C GLY A 54 -8.40 14.25 -4.82
N VAL A 55 -8.51 14.29 -6.16
CA VAL A 55 -9.77 14.02 -6.87
C VAL A 55 -10.08 12.53 -6.95
N PHE A 56 -9.09 11.67 -7.21
CA PHE A 56 -9.33 10.26 -7.51
C PHE A 56 -9.12 9.33 -6.31
N LEU A 57 -8.46 9.77 -5.25
CA LEU A 57 -8.23 8.96 -4.06
C LEU A 57 -8.88 9.58 -2.81
N VAL A 58 -8.55 10.83 -2.50
CA VAL A 58 -9.01 11.47 -1.25
C VAL A 58 -10.51 11.76 -1.28
N LEU A 59 -11.00 12.37 -2.36
CA LEU A 59 -12.41 12.71 -2.51
C LEU A 59 -13.34 11.48 -2.42
N PRO A 60 -13.14 10.39 -3.20
CA PRO A 60 -13.99 9.21 -3.09
C PRO A 60 -13.86 8.52 -1.71
N ALA A 61 -12.69 8.56 -1.07
CA ALA A 61 -12.52 8.04 0.29
C ALA A 61 -13.37 8.82 1.32
N ILE A 62 -13.37 10.15 1.25
CA ILE A 62 -14.21 10.99 2.12
C ILE A 62 -15.69 10.75 1.85
N LEU A 63 -16.10 10.63 0.57
CA LEU A 63 -17.49 10.33 0.22
C LEU A 63 -17.91 8.95 0.71
N ALA A 64 -17.08 7.92 0.54
CA ALA A 64 -17.33 6.57 1.03
C ALA A 64 -17.44 6.54 2.56
N PHE A 65 -16.58 7.30 3.25
CA PHE A 65 -16.66 7.47 4.71
C PHE A 65 -17.96 8.19 5.12
N GLY A 66 -18.41 9.22 4.40
CA GLY A 66 -19.70 9.83 4.65
C GLY A 66 -20.88 8.87 4.43
N TYR A 67 -20.80 8.05 3.37
CA TYR A 67 -21.83 7.07 3.02
C TYR A 67 -21.88 5.88 3.98
N SER A 68 -20.80 5.55 4.68
CA SER A 68 -20.80 4.43 5.65
C SER A 68 -21.74 4.68 6.84
N PHE A 69 -22.08 5.93 7.15
CA PHE A 69 -23.05 6.30 8.18
C PHE A 69 -24.49 6.44 7.66
N GLN A 70 -24.71 6.20 6.37
CA GLN A 70 -25.97 6.44 5.69
C GLN A 70 -26.50 5.14 5.08
N GLN A 71 -27.82 4.99 5.10
CA GLN A 71 -28.50 3.94 4.35
C GLN A 71 -28.58 4.44 2.91
N TYR A 72 -27.59 4.08 2.11
CA TYR A 72 -27.49 4.49 0.72
C TYR A 72 -27.76 3.31 -0.21
N ASN A 73 -28.82 3.40 -1.00
CA ASN A 73 -29.13 2.45 -2.05
C ASN A 73 -29.00 3.15 -3.41
N MET A 74 -28.07 2.68 -4.25
CA MET A 74 -27.85 3.25 -5.59
C MET A 74 -29.09 3.20 -6.48
N LEU A 75 -29.99 2.24 -6.26
CA LEU A 75 -31.24 2.10 -7.03
C LEU A 75 -32.36 3.03 -6.52
N LYS A 76 -32.22 3.60 -5.31
CA LYS A 76 -33.20 4.51 -4.70
C LYS A 76 -32.48 5.68 -4.01
N PRO A 77 -31.83 6.57 -4.77
CA PRO A 77 -31.00 7.65 -4.22
C PRO A 77 -31.80 8.65 -3.36
N ALA A 78 -33.12 8.78 -3.59
CA ALA A 78 -34.00 9.65 -2.80
C ALA A 78 -34.27 9.14 -1.38
N GLN A 79 -33.97 7.86 -1.07
CA GLN A 79 -34.21 7.24 0.24
C GLN A 79 -32.96 7.26 1.14
N LYS A 80 -32.06 8.22 0.90
CA LYS A 80 -30.82 8.34 1.66
C LYS A 80 -31.10 8.84 3.08
N VAL A 81 -31.03 7.94 4.06
CA VAL A 81 -31.27 8.26 5.47
C VAL A 81 -29.96 8.14 6.25
N PHE A 82 -29.69 9.09 7.15
CA PHE A 82 -28.57 8.96 8.09
C PHE A 82 -28.93 7.98 9.20
N ILE A 83 -28.21 6.86 9.30
CA ILE A 83 -28.49 5.76 10.24
C ILE A 83 -27.37 5.58 11.28
N GLY A 84 -26.44 6.54 11.35
CA GLY A 84 -25.33 6.52 12.31
C GLY A 84 -24.47 5.27 12.14
N LEU A 85 -24.27 4.52 13.23
CA LEU A 85 -23.39 3.33 13.25
C LEU A 85 -24.08 2.01 12.92
N THR A 86 -25.35 2.04 12.50
CA THR A 86 -26.15 0.82 12.29
C THR A 86 -25.51 -0.14 11.28
N ASN A 87 -24.97 0.39 10.17
CA ASN A 87 -24.24 -0.41 9.16
C ASN A 87 -23.07 -1.23 9.77
N TYR A 88 -22.34 -0.65 10.73
CA TYR A 88 -21.22 -1.33 11.37
C TYR A 88 -21.71 -2.44 12.31
N ILE A 89 -22.77 -2.17 13.09
CA ILE A 89 -23.38 -3.15 14.00
C ILE A 89 -23.92 -4.34 13.20
N ASP A 90 -24.58 -4.08 12.06
CA ASP A 90 -25.15 -5.12 11.21
C ASP A 90 -24.08 -6.02 10.60
N VAL A 91 -22.96 -5.44 10.16
CA VAL A 91 -21.81 -6.20 9.65
C VAL A 91 -21.18 -7.06 10.75
N LEU A 92 -21.01 -6.52 11.95
CA LEU A 92 -20.43 -7.26 13.08
C LEU A 92 -21.34 -8.40 13.58
N LYS A 93 -22.65 -8.30 13.39
CA LYS A 93 -23.59 -9.39 13.70
C LYS A 93 -23.68 -10.44 12.59
N ASN A 94 -23.12 -10.16 11.41
CA ASN A 94 -23.25 -11.04 10.26
C ASN A 94 -22.21 -12.18 10.32
N PRO A 95 -22.62 -13.46 10.41
CA PRO A 95 -21.68 -14.58 10.43
C PRO A 95 -20.87 -14.70 9.12
N ALA A 96 -21.39 -14.22 8.00
CA ALA A 96 -20.67 -14.20 6.72
C ALA A 96 -19.46 -13.26 6.75
N PHE A 97 -19.51 -12.19 7.55
CA PHE A 97 -18.39 -11.26 7.71
C PHE A 97 -17.17 -11.95 8.35
N TYR A 98 -17.39 -12.75 9.38
CA TYR A 98 -16.29 -13.49 10.02
C TYR A 98 -15.73 -14.59 9.11
N LYS A 99 -16.59 -15.25 8.32
CA LYS A 99 -16.13 -16.21 7.30
C LYS A 99 -15.29 -15.52 6.23
N SER A 100 -15.71 -14.38 5.70
CA SER A 100 -14.93 -13.65 4.69
C SER A 100 -13.62 -13.11 5.27
N LEU A 101 -13.64 -12.59 6.50
CA LEU A 101 -12.44 -12.15 7.20
C LEU A 101 -11.43 -13.29 7.37
N PHE A 102 -11.89 -14.45 7.87
CA PHE A 102 -11.04 -15.63 8.01
C PHE A 102 -10.47 -16.08 6.66
N ASN A 103 -11.30 -16.13 5.63
CA ASN A 103 -10.88 -16.49 4.27
C ASN A 103 -9.80 -15.54 3.72
N THR A 104 -9.94 -14.23 3.92
CA THR A 104 -8.94 -13.23 3.51
C THR A 104 -7.63 -13.40 4.28
N VAL A 105 -7.70 -13.60 5.60
CA VAL A 105 -6.50 -13.82 6.43
C VAL A 105 -5.82 -15.12 6.06
N TYR A 106 -6.57 -16.22 5.89
CA TYR A 106 -6.07 -17.52 5.47
C TYR A 106 -5.36 -17.44 4.11
N PHE A 107 -6.01 -16.78 3.13
CA PHE A 107 -5.42 -16.53 1.81
C PHE A 107 -4.10 -15.76 1.93
N ALA A 108 -4.10 -14.60 2.60
CA ALA A 108 -2.91 -13.76 2.72
C ALA A 108 -1.78 -14.45 3.49
N ALA A 109 -2.10 -15.16 4.57
CA ALA A 109 -1.12 -15.86 5.41
C ALA A 109 -0.42 -17.01 4.69
N ILE A 110 -1.03 -17.61 3.67
CA ILE A 110 -0.41 -18.67 2.86
C ILE A 110 0.28 -18.08 1.63
N VAL A 111 -0.42 -17.23 0.88
CA VAL A 111 0.06 -16.71 -0.40
C VAL A 111 1.29 -15.82 -0.22
N VAL A 112 1.28 -14.91 0.75
CA VAL A 112 2.39 -13.96 0.92
C VAL A 112 3.71 -14.67 1.27
N PRO A 113 3.77 -15.59 2.26
CA PRO A 113 5.01 -16.32 2.52
C PRO A 113 5.42 -17.23 1.37
N LEU A 114 4.48 -17.96 0.75
CA LEU A 114 4.79 -18.86 -0.36
C LEU A 114 5.38 -18.10 -1.55
N GLN A 115 4.76 -16.98 -1.95
CA GLN A 115 5.27 -16.12 -3.00
C GLN A 115 6.64 -15.55 -2.65
N THR A 116 6.85 -15.14 -1.39
CA THR A 116 8.14 -14.61 -0.93
C THR A 116 9.24 -15.67 -1.00
N ILE A 117 8.97 -16.90 -0.54
CA ILE A 117 9.91 -18.03 -0.57
C ILE A 117 10.27 -18.39 -2.01
N VAL A 118 9.27 -18.51 -2.90
CA VAL A 118 9.49 -18.83 -4.30
C VAL A 118 10.26 -17.71 -5.00
N ALA A 119 9.85 -16.45 -4.81
CA ALA A 119 10.53 -15.30 -5.40
C ALA A 119 11.99 -15.19 -4.93
N LEU A 120 12.25 -15.41 -3.64
CA LEU A 120 13.60 -15.43 -3.09
C LEU A 120 14.41 -16.61 -3.64
N GLY A 121 13.84 -17.81 -3.70
CA GLY A 121 14.50 -19.00 -4.26
C GLY A 121 14.89 -18.80 -5.73
N LEU A 122 13.98 -18.23 -6.53
CA LEU A 122 14.25 -17.87 -7.93
C LEU A 122 15.31 -16.76 -8.04
N ALA A 123 15.25 -15.73 -7.18
CA ALA A 123 16.23 -14.65 -7.15
C ALA A 123 17.64 -15.18 -6.85
N LEU A 124 17.77 -16.09 -5.88
CA LEU A 124 19.05 -16.73 -5.55
C LEU A 124 19.57 -17.59 -6.70
N LEU A 125 18.70 -18.35 -7.37
CA LEU A 125 19.06 -19.18 -8.53
C LEU A 125 19.59 -18.31 -9.67
N VAL A 126 18.91 -17.20 -9.99
CA VAL A 126 19.31 -16.26 -11.06
C VAL A 126 20.57 -15.47 -10.70
N ASN A 127 20.83 -15.23 -9.41
CA ASN A 127 22.02 -14.53 -8.94
C ASN A 127 23.31 -15.36 -9.03
N THR A 128 23.22 -16.67 -9.26
CA THR A 128 24.42 -17.50 -9.48
C THR A 128 25.05 -17.21 -10.84
N LYS A 129 26.39 -17.31 -10.95
CA LYS A 129 27.17 -17.07 -12.19
C LYS A 129 26.93 -18.12 -13.29
N LEU A 130 25.76 -18.77 -13.33
CA LEU A 130 25.41 -19.75 -14.35
C LEU A 130 25.21 -19.06 -15.70
N LYS A 131 25.91 -19.57 -16.72
CA LYS A 131 25.84 -19.12 -18.13
C LYS A 131 24.43 -19.22 -18.75
N THR A 132 23.48 -19.85 -18.05
CA THR A 132 22.05 -20.00 -18.41
C THR A 132 21.21 -18.72 -18.21
N SER A 133 21.82 -17.61 -17.77
CA SER A 133 21.14 -16.41 -17.29
C SER A 133 20.12 -15.76 -18.25
N LYS A 134 20.30 -15.82 -19.58
CA LYS A 134 19.40 -15.11 -20.51
C LYS A 134 18.04 -15.81 -20.69
N VAL A 135 18.03 -17.10 -21.03
CA VAL A 135 16.77 -17.84 -21.27
C VAL A 135 15.98 -18.00 -19.97
N ALA A 136 16.67 -18.33 -18.88
CA ALA A 136 16.04 -18.45 -17.56
C ALA A 136 15.38 -17.13 -17.14
N ARG A 137 16.07 -16.00 -17.31
CA ARG A 137 15.52 -14.66 -17.03
C ARG A 137 14.26 -14.40 -17.87
N ILE A 138 14.26 -14.70 -19.17
CA ILE A 138 13.08 -14.50 -20.02
C ILE A 138 11.90 -15.34 -19.55
N CYS A 139 12.10 -16.62 -19.23
CA CYS A 139 11.04 -17.50 -18.73
C CYS A 139 10.49 -17.09 -17.35
N PHE A 140 11.32 -16.53 -16.47
CA PHE A 140 10.86 -16.05 -15.16
C PHE A 140 10.08 -14.74 -15.23
N PHE A 141 10.47 -13.85 -16.16
CA PHE A 141 9.80 -12.56 -16.31
C PHE A 141 8.61 -12.60 -17.27
N SER A 142 8.49 -13.60 -18.16
CA SER A 142 7.37 -13.69 -19.11
C SER A 142 5.98 -13.75 -18.48
N PRO A 143 5.73 -14.42 -17.34
CA PRO A 143 4.40 -14.47 -16.75
C PRO A 143 3.95 -13.10 -16.22
N VAL A 144 4.89 -12.30 -15.71
CA VAL A 144 4.62 -10.96 -15.15
C VAL A 144 4.14 -9.99 -16.24
N VAL A 145 4.54 -10.21 -17.49
CA VAL A 145 4.10 -9.39 -18.65
C VAL A 145 2.72 -9.82 -19.16
N THR A 146 2.23 -11.00 -18.76
CA THR A 146 0.92 -11.50 -19.20
C THR A 146 -0.20 -10.80 -18.41
N SER A 147 -1.28 -10.42 -19.09
CA SER A 147 -2.45 -9.80 -18.43
C SER A 147 -3.11 -10.78 -17.46
N MET A 148 -3.46 -10.29 -16.27
CA MET A 148 -4.19 -11.05 -15.25
C MET A 148 -5.48 -11.69 -15.80
N VAL A 149 -6.15 -11.02 -16.75
CA VAL A 149 -7.36 -11.55 -17.39
C VAL A 149 -7.07 -12.82 -18.19
N VAL A 150 -5.97 -12.84 -18.94
CA VAL A 150 -5.56 -14.01 -19.73
C VAL A 150 -5.20 -15.18 -18.80
N VAL A 151 -4.45 -14.89 -17.74
CA VAL A 151 -4.09 -15.88 -16.72
C VAL A 151 -5.35 -16.50 -16.10
N ALA A 152 -6.34 -15.67 -15.73
CA ALA A 152 -7.60 -16.14 -15.16
C ALA A 152 -8.41 -17.04 -16.11
N ILE A 153 -8.46 -16.68 -17.39
CA ILE A 153 -9.15 -17.50 -18.40
C ILE A 153 -8.44 -18.85 -18.56
N LEU A 154 -7.10 -18.85 -18.65
CA LEU A 154 -6.32 -20.09 -18.75
C LEU A 154 -6.55 -21.01 -17.56
N TRP A 155 -6.48 -20.48 -16.34
CA TRP A 155 -6.76 -21.27 -15.14
C TRP A 155 -8.20 -21.80 -15.09
N THR A 156 -9.18 -21.02 -15.55
CA THR A 156 -10.58 -21.47 -15.65
C THR A 156 -10.71 -22.66 -16.63
N PHE A 157 -9.98 -22.63 -17.75
CA PHE A 157 -9.91 -23.78 -18.66
C PHE A 157 -9.19 -24.98 -18.04
N LEU A 158 -8.08 -24.77 -17.35
CA LEU A 158 -7.31 -25.84 -16.69
C LEU A 158 -8.11 -26.54 -15.58
N TYR A 159 -8.88 -25.77 -14.81
CA TYR A 159 -9.73 -26.25 -13.71
C TYR A 159 -11.13 -26.68 -14.15
N ASN A 160 -11.44 -26.65 -15.44
CA ASN A 160 -12.73 -27.13 -15.94
C ASN A 160 -12.97 -28.59 -15.52
N ARG A 161 -14.18 -28.89 -15.05
CA ARG A 161 -14.54 -30.22 -14.52
C ARG A 161 -14.54 -31.30 -15.61
N ASP A 162 -15.05 -30.95 -16.80
CA ASP A 162 -15.39 -31.92 -17.84
C ASP A 162 -14.26 -32.07 -18.86
N SER A 163 -13.59 -30.96 -19.22
CA SER A 163 -12.54 -30.93 -20.25
C SER A 163 -11.23 -30.29 -19.78
N GLY A 164 -11.05 -30.10 -18.47
CA GLY A 164 -9.85 -29.45 -17.93
C GLY A 164 -8.63 -30.35 -17.93
N LEU A 165 -7.47 -29.79 -18.30
CA LEU A 165 -6.20 -30.53 -18.34
C LEU A 165 -5.86 -31.18 -17.00
N ILE A 166 -6.12 -30.48 -15.89
CA ILE A 166 -5.81 -30.96 -14.54
C ILE A 166 -6.70 -32.17 -14.20
N ASN A 167 -7.99 -32.11 -14.51
CA ASN A 167 -8.90 -33.24 -14.28
C ASN A 167 -8.58 -34.42 -15.21
N SER A 168 -8.17 -34.18 -16.45
CA SER A 168 -7.70 -35.25 -17.35
C SER A 168 -6.47 -35.98 -16.80
N LEU A 169 -5.51 -35.25 -16.23
CA LEU A 169 -4.35 -35.83 -15.54
C LEU A 169 -4.77 -36.62 -14.29
N LEU A 170 -5.69 -36.09 -13.48
CA LEU A 170 -6.22 -36.79 -12.30
C LEU A 170 -6.96 -38.09 -12.66
N ASN A 171 -7.80 -38.06 -13.69
CA ASN A 171 -8.51 -39.24 -14.18
C ASN A 171 -7.53 -40.30 -14.72
N SER A 172 -6.41 -39.88 -15.32
CA SER A 172 -5.37 -40.81 -15.82
C SER A 172 -4.69 -41.60 -14.71
N ILE A 173 -4.67 -41.07 -13.48
CA ILE A 173 -4.15 -41.75 -12.27
C ILE A 173 -5.28 -42.34 -11.40
N GLY A 174 -6.52 -42.39 -11.92
CA GLY A 174 -7.66 -43.03 -11.26
C GLY A 174 -8.46 -42.16 -10.28
N ILE A 175 -8.19 -40.86 -10.20
CA ILE A 175 -8.92 -39.92 -9.33
C ILE A 175 -10.08 -39.30 -10.10
N GLN A 176 -11.30 -39.36 -9.54
CA GLN A 176 -12.50 -38.77 -10.15
C GLN A 176 -12.37 -37.25 -10.30
N SER A 177 -12.91 -36.70 -11.39
CA SER A 177 -12.93 -35.26 -11.67
C SER A 177 -13.41 -34.43 -10.48
N GLN A 178 -12.57 -33.48 -10.06
CA GLN A 178 -12.82 -32.62 -8.90
C GLN A 178 -13.45 -31.29 -9.33
N PRO A 179 -14.52 -30.84 -8.65
CA PRO A 179 -15.13 -29.55 -8.90
C PRO A 179 -14.36 -28.41 -8.20
N PHE A 180 -13.12 -28.15 -8.63
CA PHE A 180 -12.18 -27.18 -8.03
C PHE A 180 -12.82 -25.85 -7.63
N LEU A 181 -13.21 -25.03 -8.62
CA LEU A 181 -13.79 -23.70 -8.42
C LEU A 181 -15.27 -23.74 -8.00
N LEU A 182 -15.95 -24.86 -8.25
CA LEU A 182 -17.38 -25.05 -7.98
C LEU A 182 -17.66 -25.59 -6.58
N SER A 183 -16.64 -26.03 -5.85
CA SER A 183 -16.74 -26.62 -4.51
C SER A 183 -16.33 -25.63 -3.44
N GLU A 184 -17.18 -25.43 -2.44
CA GLU A 184 -16.90 -24.57 -1.28
C GLU A 184 -15.58 -24.96 -0.56
N LYS A 185 -15.25 -26.26 -0.53
CA LYS A 185 -14.06 -26.76 0.16
C LYS A 185 -12.77 -26.64 -0.66
N GLN A 186 -12.87 -26.65 -1.99
CA GLN A 186 -11.70 -26.68 -2.87
C GLN A 186 -11.42 -25.33 -3.54
N ALA A 187 -12.42 -24.45 -3.62
CA ALA A 187 -12.29 -23.17 -4.32
C ALA A 187 -11.16 -22.31 -3.76
N MET A 188 -11.07 -22.18 -2.43
CA MET A 188 -10.01 -21.38 -1.80
C MET A 188 -8.61 -21.91 -2.14
N ASN A 189 -8.39 -23.22 -2.00
CA ASN A 189 -7.08 -23.81 -2.29
C ASN A 189 -6.74 -23.75 -3.78
N SER A 190 -7.74 -23.83 -4.66
CA SER A 190 -7.57 -23.66 -6.10
C SER A 190 -7.17 -22.23 -6.46
N ILE A 191 -7.76 -21.24 -5.78
CA ILE A 191 -7.38 -19.82 -5.94
C ILE A 191 -5.99 -19.53 -5.38
N ILE A 192 -5.59 -20.20 -4.29
CA ILE A 192 -4.23 -20.05 -3.71
C ILE A 192 -3.15 -20.61 -4.66
N PHE A 193 -3.47 -21.67 -5.41
CA PHE A 193 -2.52 -22.31 -6.33
C PHE A 193 -2.36 -21.56 -7.66
N MET A 194 -3.41 -20.86 -8.09
CA MET A 194 -3.46 -20.05 -9.31
C MET A 194 -2.49 -18.87 -9.28
#